data_AF-A0A0M1JVX5-F1
#
_entry.id   AF-A0A0M1JVX5-F1
#
_cell.length_a   1.000
_cell.length_b   1.000
_cell.length_c   1.000
_cell.angle_alpha   90.00
_cell.angle_beta   90.00
_cell.angle_gamma   90.00
#
_symmetry.space_group_name_H-M   'P 1'
#
loop_
_entity.id
_entity.type
_entity.pdbx_description
1 polymer ?
#
loop_
_entity_poly.entity_id
_entity_poly.type
_entity_poly.pdbx_seq_one_letter_code
_entity_poly.pdbx_strand_id
1 'polypeptide(L)' 'MQGNQVAEFSGHQGRVNSVSFSPNSEYLATGSDDKTARLWRVESLEQLLGRGYDWLKDYLATHPEAAARLKRR' A
#
# COMPACT_ATOMS: atom_id res chain seq x y z
N MET A 1 -12.24 14.59 11.50
CA MET A 1 -11.60 13.92 10.34
C MET A 1 -12.14 12.49 10.30
N GLN A 2 -12.57 11.99 9.14
CA GLN A 2 -12.96 10.59 8.97
C GLN A 2 -11.75 9.85 8.38
N GLY A 3 -11.37 8.71 8.96
CA GLY A 3 -10.29 7.88 8.42
C GLY A 3 -10.75 7.13 7.18
N ASN A 4 -9.85 6.90 6.22
CA ASN A 4 -10.09 6.05 5.05
C ASN A 4 -9.31 4.73 5.21
N GLN A 5 -10.00 3.60 5.24
CA GLN A 5 -9.38 2.28 5.31
C GLN A 5 -8.72 1.97 3.96
N VAL A 6 -7.41 1.74 3.95
CA VAL A 6 -6.64 1.43 2.73
C VAL A 6 -6.42 -0.07 2.52
N ALA A 7 -6.45 -0.87 3.59
CA ALA A 7 -6.26 -2.31 3.55
C ALA A 7 -6.92 -2.97 4.78
N GLU A 8 -7.32 -4.23 4.63
CA GLU A 8 -7.86 -5.07 5.70
C GLU A 8 -7.18 -6.44 5.68
N PHE A 9 -6.63 -6.85 6.82
CA PHE A 9 -5.96 -8.14 6.99
C PHE A 9 -6.86 -9.08 7.80
N SER A 10 -7.78 -9.76 7.10
CA SER A 10 -8.77 -10.64 7.71
C SER A 10 -8.27 -12.08 7.86
N GLY A 11 -8.60 -12.73 8.98
CA GLY A 11 -8.51 -14.19 9.09
C GLY A 11 -8.08 -14.73 10.44
N HIS A 12 -7.52 -13.89 11.32
CA HIS A 12 -7.39 -14.26 12.72
C HIS A 12 -8.76 -14.50 13.35
N GLN A 13 -8.87 -15.54 14.18
CA GLN A 13 -10.10 -15.94 14.86
C GLN A 13 -10.10 -15.50 16.34
N GLY A 14 -9.02 -14.85 16.77
CA GLY A 14 -8.83 -14.31 18.11
C GLY A 14 -8.35 -12.86 18.05
N ARG A 15 -8.14 -12.25 19.23
CA ARG A 15 -7.60 -10.89 19.31
C ARG A 15 -6.16 -10.88 18.78
N VAL A 16 -5.86 -9.92 17.91
CA VAL A 16 -4.49 -9.64 17.49
C VAL A 16 -3.84 -8.82 18.59
N ASN A 17 -2.81 -9.39 19.21
CA ASN A 17 -2.15 -8.82 20.38
C ASN A 17 -0.71 -8.35 20.09
N SER A 18 -0.19 -8.66 18.90
CA SER A 18 1.15 -8.25 18.48
C SER A 18 1.21 -7.99 16.98
N VAL A 19 2.00 -6.98 16.60
CA VAL A 19 2.23 -6.57 15.22
C VAL A 19 3.68 -6.12 15.03
N SER A 20 4.30 -6.48 13.92
CA SER A 20 5.67 -6.05 13.57
C SER A 20 5.89 -6.01 12.06
N PHE A 21 6.51 -4.94 11.57
CA PHE A 21 6.96 -4.85 10.17
C PHE A 21 8.35 -5.48 10.02
N SER A 22 8.60 -6.10 8.87
CA SER A 22 9.96 -6.47 8.49
C SER A 22 10.80 -5.22 8.24
N PRO A 23 12.11 -5.23 8.53
CA PRO A 23 12.98 -4.06 8.30
C PRO A 23 13.00 -3.57 6.85
N ASN A 24 12.79 -4.48 5.90
CA ASN A 24 12.72 -4.17 4.47
C ASN A 24 11.31 -3.75 3.99
N SER A 25 10.33 -3.62 4.89
CA SER A 25 8.96 -3.19 4.59
C SER A 25 8.21 -4.04 3.56
N GLU A 26 8.62 -5.29 3.35
CA GLU A 26 7.93 -6.23 2.44
C GLU A 26 6.90 -7.10 3.17
N TYR A 27 7.01 -7.22 4.49
CA TYR A 27 6.15 -8.09 5.28
C TYR A 27 5.65 -7.42 6.56
N LEU A 28 4.45 -7.83 6.96
CA LEU A 28 3.84 -7.53 8.25
C LEU A 28 3.57 -8.85 8.96
N ALA A 29 4.08 -9.03 10.16
CA ALA A 29 3.77 -10.16 11.02
C ALA A 29 2.71 -9.75 12.06
N THR A 30 1.70 -10.61 12.26
CA THR A 30 0.66 -10.44 13.29
C THR A 30 0.58 -11.69 14.16
N GLY A 31 0.45 -11.51 15.48
CA GLY A 31 0.26 -12.60 16.45
C GLY A 31 -1.08 -12.48 17.17
N SER A 32 -1.76 -13.61 17.37
CA SER A 32 -3.14 -13.66 17.85
C SER A 32 -3.38 -14.72 18.94
N ASP A 33 -4.39 -14.49 19.77
CA ASP A 33 -4.90 -15.45 20.77
C ASP A 33 -5.46 -16.74 20.14
N ASP A 34 -5.68 -16.77 18.83
CA ASP A 34 -6.02 -17.99 18.09
C ASP A 34 -4.85 -18.99 17.96
N LYS A 35 -3.73 -18.72 18.65
CA LYS A 35 -2.50 -19.52 18.68
C LYS A 35 -1.78 -19.56 17.33
N THR A 36 -2.04 -18.58 16.46
CA THR A 36 -1.34 -18.44 15.18
C THR A 36 -0.60 -17.10 15.08
N ALA A 37 0.51 -17.14 14.35
CA ALA A 37 1.09 -15.96 13.75
C ALA A 37 0.82 -15.98 12.24
N ARG A 38 0.54 -14.83 11.65
CA ARG A 38 0.34 -14.69 10.21
C ARG A 38 1.34 -13.70 9.65
N LEU A 39 1.84 -13.99 8.45
CA LEU A 39 2.74 -13.14 7.70
C LEU A 39 2.01 -12.64 6.46
N TRP A 40 1.91 -11.32 6.35
CA TRP A 40 1.26 -10.64 5.24
C TRP A 40 2.33 -10.01 4.38
N ARG A 41 2.27 -10.25 3.08
CA ARG A 41 3.08 -9.49 2.13
C ARG A 41 2.44 -8.11 2.00
N VAL A 42 3.17 -7.08 2.35
CA VAL A 42 2.75 -5.70 2.16
C VAL A 42 3.36 -5.16 0.88
N GLU A 43 2.65 -4.24 0.26
CA GLU A 43 3.18 -3.58 -0.92
C GLU A 43 4.34 -2.67 -0.55
N SER A 44 5.45 -2.79 -1.27
CA SER A 44 6.61 -1.92 -1.03
C SER A 44 6.38 -0.52 -1.57
N LEU A 45 7.14 0.47 -1.06
CA LEU A 45 7.07 1.83 -1.57
C LEU A 45 7.40 1.90 -3.07
N GLU A 46 8.35 1.09 -3.53
CA GLU A 46 8.74 1.00 -4.93
C GLU A 46 7.59 0.54 -5.82
N GLN A 47 6.80 -0.44 -5.37
CA GLN A 47 5.63 -0.92 -6.10
C GLN A 47 4.55 0.17 -6.19
N LEU A 48 4.33 0.90 -5.10
CA LEU A 48 3.35 1.99 -5.06
C LEU A 48 3.76 3.13 -5.99
N LEU A 49 5.03 3.54 -5.95
CA LEU A 49 5.58 4.55 -6.84
C LEU A 49 5.52 4.11 -8.30
N GLY A 50 5.80 2.85 -8.58
CA GLY A 50 5.68 2.26 -9.92
C GLY A 50 4.27 2.43 -10.48
N ARG A 51 3.23 2.01 -9.74
CA ARG A 51 1.84 2.19 -10.19
C ARG A 51 1.43 3.65 -10.30
N GLY A 52 1.88 4.51 -9.38
CA GLY A 52 1.60 5.94 -9.44
C GLY A 52 2.22 6.59 -10.68
N TYR A 53 3.43 6.18 -11.03
CA TYR A 53 4.13 6.64 -12.24
C TYR A 53 3.45 6.15 -13.52
N ASP A 54 3.03 4.88 -13.56
CA ASP A 54 2.29 4.31 -14.70
C ASP A 54 0.93 5.01 -14.88
N TRP A 55 0.19 5.21 -13.78
CA TRP A 55 -1.04 5.99 -13.81
C TRP A 55 -0.81 7.41 -14.34
N LEU A 56 0.24 8.08 -13.87
CA LEU A 56 0.55 9.46 -14.28
C LEU A 56 0.90 9.50 -15.77
N LYS A 57 1.65 8.52 -16.27
CA LYS A 57 1.95 8.41 -17.71
C LYS A 57 0.69 8.27 -18.55
N ASP A 58 -0.20 7.37 -18.18
CA ASP A 58 -1.45 7.12 -18.91
C ASP A 58 -2.36 8.35 -18.86
N TYR A 59 -2.45 9.00 -17.70
CA TYR A 59 -3.19 10.24 -17.53
C TYR A 59 -2.67 11.36 -18.45
N LEU A 60 -1.35 11.56 -18.48
CA LEU A 60 -0.74 12.60 -19.33
C LEU A 60 -0.84 12.27 -20.82
N ALA A 61 -0.87 10.99 -21.20
CA ALA A 61 -1.09 10.57 -22.60
C ALA A 61 -2.51 10.88 -23.07
N THR A 62 -3.50 10.78 -22.17
CA THR A 62 -4.92 11.04 -22.46
C THR A 62 -5.33 12.51 -22.28
N HIS A 63 -4.49 13.32 -21.62
CA HIS A 63 -4.76 14.73 -21.32
C HIS A 63 -3.58 15.63 -21.73
N PRO A 64 -3.39 15.90 -23.04
CA PRO A 64 -2.23 16.61 -23.56
C PRO A 64 -2.10 18.06 -23.05
N GLU A 65 -3.21 18.71 -22.69
CA GLU A 65 -3.21 20.04 -22.07
C GLU A 65 -2.58 20.06 -20.68
N ALA A 66 -2.75 18.99 -19.89
CA ALA A 66 -2.09 18.82 -18.60
C ALA A 66 -0.58 18.67 -18.81
N ALA A 67 -0.16 17.87 -19.80
CA ALA A 67 1.24 17.73 -20.17
C ALA A 67 1.87 19.05 -20.68
N ALA A 68 1.11 19.85 -21.44
CA ALA A 68 1.57 21.15 -21.94
C ALA A 68 1.75 22.20 -20.83
N ARG A 69 1.05 22.07 -19.70
CA ARG A 69 1.28 22.93 -18.52
C ARG A 69 2.57 22.57 -17.79
N LEU A 70 2.96 21.30 -17.77
CA LEU A 70 4.20 20.82 -17.15
C LEU A 70 5.45 21.29 -17.91
N LYS A 71 5.40 21.35 -19.25
CA LYS A 71 6.53 21.78 -20.10
C LYS A 71 6.80 23.30 -20.08
N ARG A 72 5.93 24.10 -19.48
CA ARG A 72 6.02 25.57 -19.43
C ARG A 72 6.61 26.09 -18.11
N ARG A 73 7.13 25.20 -17.27
CA ARG A 73 7.96 25.50 -16.10
C ARG A 73 9.39 25.08 -16.39
#